data_AF-A0A520HTN0-F1
#
_entry.id   AF-A0A520HTN0-F1
#
_cell.length_a   1.000
_cell.length_b   1.000
_cell.length_c   1.000
_cell.angle_alpha   90.00
_cell.angle_beta   90.00
_cell.angle_gamma   90.00
#
_symmetry.space_group_name_H-M   'P 1'
#
loop_
_entity.id
_entity.type
_entity.pdbx_description
1 polymer ?
#
loop_
_entity_poly.entity_id
_entity_poly.type
_entity_poly.pdbx_seq_one_letter_code
_entity_poly.pdbx_strand_id
1 'polypeptide(L)'
;MREKELRLALVCYGGISLAVYMHGITKEVWRLARASRAFHDGAAPAAGTDAVYAALLAELEEIGGTRVRVLPDIVAGASAGGINGIFLAQAIATGQSLDPLTDLWLESADVEALIDPEAAPHGRFSKLWAMPIAWMAAGRSAESVDDLADAATRDEVRAKLSHFVRSRWFEPPFGGETFTGLLLDALGAMAASERGPRLLPAGQPLDLFVTVTDFAGHPERLRLHSPTEVVETEHRIIIDFSDGGGAAGGAAIDQLAALPELAFAARATSSFPGAFPPFTVAELDRVLDHRGERWPNRRAFLRRALPRHAAAGAAETAVLIDGSVLANAPFRPAIDALRERPARRQIDRRFVYIDPSPGLASPRRTPKRNPGDGSM
;
A
#
# COMPACT_ATOMS: atom_id res chain seq x y z
N MET A 1 0.33 -10.89 -36.52
CA MET A 1 -0.45 -10.99 -35.28
C MET A 1 -0.23 -9.72 -34.47
N ARG A 2 -1.29 -9.06 -33.99
CA ARG A 2 -1.18 -7.77 -33.29
C ARG A 2 -0.88 -8.01 -31.82
N GLU A 3 0.09 -7.30 -31.25
CA GLU A 3 0.37 -7.35 -29.80
C GLU A 3 0.07 -6.00 -29.16
N LYS A 4 -0.56 -6.02 -27.98
CA LYS A 4 -0.95 -4.81 -27.24
C LYS A 4 -0.61 -4.98 -25.76
N GLU A 5 -0.04 -3.94 -25.16
CA GLU A 5 0.28 -3.92 -23.73
C GLU A 5 -0.80 -3.16 -22.95
N LEU A 6 -1.50 -3.85 -22.06
CA LEU A 6 -2.36 -3.25 -21.04
C LEU A 6 -1.49 -2.95 -19.81
N ARG A 7 -1.14 -1.68 -19.61
CA ARG A 7 -0.27 -1.27 -18.50
C ARG A 7 -1.08 -0.66 -17.37
N LEU A 8 -0.91 -1.19 -16.17
CA LEU A 8 -1.70 -0.82 -14.99
C LEU A 8 -0.85 0.04 -14.05
N ALA A 9 -1.38 1.21 -13.71
CA ALA A 9 -0.93 2.00 -12.57
C ALA A 9 -1.92 1.81 -11.42
N LEU A 10 -1.51 1.06 -10.40
CA LEU A 10 -2.35 0.76 -9.24
C LEU A 10 -2.20 1.88 -8.22
N VAL A 11 -3.32 2.43 -7.75
CA VAL A 11 -3.37 3.39 -6.64
C VAL A 11 -4.19 2.75 -5.53
N CYS A 12 -3.50 2.21 -4.52
CA CYS A 12 -4.05 1.46 -3.40
C CYS A 12 -4.38 2.40 -2.24
N TYR A 13 -5.66 2.66 -2.01
CA TYR A 13 -6.14 3.51 -0.92
C TYR A 13 -5.96 2.84 0.45
N GLY A 14 -5.53 3.61 1.45
CA GLY A 14 -5.35 3.12 2.83
C GLY A 14 -6.63 3.10 3.66
N GLY A 15 -6.72 2.21 4.65
CA GLY A 15 -7.84 2.17 5.60
C GLY A 15 -7.77 1.03 6.64
N ILE A 16 -8.30 1.29 7.84
CA ILE A 16 -8.15 0.50 9.08
C ILE A 16 -8.83 -0.88 9.06
N SER A 17 -9.71 -1.18 8.11
CA SER A 17 -10.46 -2.46 8.09
C SER A 17 -10.28 -3.26 6.79
N LEU A 18 -9.26 -2.92 5.99
CA LEU A 18 -9.26 -3.26 4.56
C LEU A 18 -7.94 -3.89 4.08
N ALA A 19 -6.98 -4.15 4.96
CA ALA A 19 -5.71 -4.78 4.60
C ALA A 19 -5.91 -6.14 3.90
N VAL A 20 -6.82 -6.97 4.41
CA VAL A 20 -7.17 -8.29 3.83
C VAL A 20 -7.88 -8.14 2.47
N TYR A 21 -8.78 -7.16 2.35
CA TYR A 21 -9.48 -6.89 1.08
C TYR A 21 -8.49 -6.43 0.00
N MET A 22 -7.63 -5.48 0.36
CA MET A 22 -6.58 -4.95 -0.52
C MET A 22 -5.60 -6.05 -0.92
N HIS A 23 -5.24 -6.93 0.02
CA HIS A 23 -4.45 -8.12 -0.26
C HIS A 23 -5.11 -9.03 -1.29
N GLY A 24 -6.42 -9.28 -1.16
CA GLY A 24 -7.17 -10.05 -2.15
C GLY A 24 -7.06 -9.47 -3.57
N ILE A 25 -7.26 -8.15 -3.71
CA ILE A 25 -7.14 -7.48 -5.02
C ILE A 25 -5.71 -7.55 -5.56
N THR A 26 -4.71 -7.22 -4.74
CA THR A 26 -3.30 -7.24 -5.17
C THR A 26 -2.82 -8.64 -5.51
N LYS A 27 -3.30 -9.67 -4.81
CA LYS A 27 -3.05 -11.09 -5.12
C LYS A 27 -3.63 -11.49 -6.48
N GLU A 28 -4.82 -11.03 -6.83
CA GLU A 28 -5.41 -11.28 -8.15
C GLU A 28 -4.65 -10.54 -9.26
N VAL A 29 -4.20 -9.30 -9.03
CA VAL A 29 -3.34 -8.59 -9.98
C VAL A 29 -2.00 -9.30 -10.19
N TRP A 30 -1.40 -9.83 -9.11
CA TRP A 30 -0.19 -10.63 -9.19
C TRP A 30 -0.39 -11.91 -10.01
N ARG A 31 -1.49 -12.65 -9.78
CA ARG A 31 -1.83 -13.84 -10.58
C ARG A 31 -2.08 -13.52 -12.05
N LEU A 32 -2.76 -12.41 -12.34
CA LEU A 32 -2.95 -11.93 -13.71
C LEU A 32 -1.62 -11.63 -14.40
N ALA A 33 -0.68 -10.96 -13.70
CA ALA A 33 0.65 -10.69 -14.23
C ALA A 33 1.46 -11.97 -14.48
N ARG A 34 1.39 -12.95 -13.56
CA ARG A 34 2.02 -14.28 -13.72
C ARG A 34 1.46 -15.04 -14.92
N ALA A 35 0.13 -15.12 -15.04
CA ALA A 35 -0.55 -15.75 -16.15
C ALA A 35 -0.21 -15.06 -17.48
N SER A 36 -0.19 -13.71 -17.49
CA SER A 36 0.21 -12.95 -18.68
C SER A 36 1.66 -13.23 -19.08
N ARG A 37 2.60 -13.25 -18.13
CA ARG A 37 3.99 -13.62 -18.42
C ARG A 37 4.09 -15.03 -19.00
N ALA A 38 3.49 -16.03 -18.34
CA ALA A 38 3.52 -17.42 -18.78
C ALA A 38 2.92 -17.60 -20.20
N PHE A 39 1.78 -16.98 -20.47
CA PHE A 39 1.13 -16.99 -21.78
C PHE A 39 2.01 -16.41 -22.88
N HIS A 40 2.76 -15.34 -22.59
CA HIS A 40 3.67 -14.71 -23.55
C HIS A 40 4.96 -15.51 -23.77
N ASP A 41 5.45 -16.17 -22.71
CA ASP A 41 6.64 -17.01 -22.76
C ASP A 41 6.38 -18.42 -23.36
N GLY A 42 5.12 -18.78 -23.61
CA GLY A 42 4.73 -20.14 -24.02
C GLY A 42 4.89 -21.18 -22.90
N ALA A 43 4.94 -20.73 -21.65
CA ALA A 43 5.03 -21.59 -20.48
C ALA A 43 3.64 -22.03 -20.01
N ALA A 44 3.55 -23.21 -19.38
CA ALA A 44 2.32 -23.64 -18.74
C ALA A 44 1.94 -22.67 -17.59
N PRO A 45 0.68 -22.22 -17.51
CA PRO A 45 0.25 -21.43 -16.36
C PRO A 45 0.25 -22.29 -15.09
N ALA A 46 0.43 -21.63 -13.94
CA ALA A 46 0.20 -22.29 -12.66
C ALA A 46 -1.29 -22.69 -12.52
N ALA A 47 -1.57 -23.63 -11.61
CA ALA A 47 -2.93 -24.07 -11.33
C ALA A 47 -3.80 -22.97 -10.68
N GLY A 48 -5.10 -23.23 -10.53
CA GLY A 48 -6.03 -22.32 -9.87
C GLY A 48 -6.33 -21.08 -10.72
N THR A 49 -6.35 -19.90 -10.08
CA THR A 49 -6.77 -18.67 -10.75
C THR A 49 -5.78 -18.20 -11.84
N ASP A 50 -4.49 -18.55 -11.75
CA ASP A 50 -3.52 -18.31 -12.83
C ASP A 50 -3.97 -18.97 -14.15
N ALA A 51 -4.49 -20.20 -14.10
CA ALA A 51 -5.01 -20.91 -15.27
C ALA A 51 -6.27 -20.23 -15.85
N VAL A 52 -7.13 -19.67 -14.99
CA VAL A 52 -8.32 -18.91 -15.42
C VAL A 52 -7.91 -17.65 -16.19
N TYR A 53 -6.94 -16.89 -15.67
CA TYR A 53 -6.43 -15.71 -16.38
C TYR A 53 -5.71 -16.07 -17.68
N ALA A 54 -4.96 -17.18 -17.72
CA ALA A 54 -4.32 -17.65 -18.94
C ALA A 54 -5.35 -18.03 -20.01
N ALA A 55 -6.44 -18.72 -19.63
CA ALA A 55 -7.54 -19.04 -20.53
C ALA A 55 -8.24 -17.78 -21.06
N LEU A 56 -8.49 -16.78 -20.21
CA LEU A 56 -9.04 -15.49 -20.62
C LEU A 56 -8.15 -14.78 -21.65
N LEU A 57 -6.83 -14.77 -21.44
CA LEU A 57 -5.89 -14.15 -22.38
C LEU A 57 -5.85 -14.88 -23.74
N ALA A 58 -5.96 -16.21 -23.73
CA ALA A 58 -6.05 -17.01 -24.94
C ALA A 58 -7.35 -16.73 -25.70
N GLU A 59 -8.49 -16.65 -25.00
CA GLU A 59 -9.79 -16.33 -25.60
C GLU A 59 -9.79 -14.91 -26.22
N LEU A 60 -9.19 -13.93 -25.54
CA LEU A 60 -9.02 -12.57 -26.08
C LEU A 60 -8.19 -12.55 -27.37
N GLU A 61 -7.16 -13.39 -27.47
CA GLU A 61 -6.37 -13.55 -28.69
C GLU A 61 -7.18 -14.22 -29.81
N GLU A 62 -7.93 -15.28 -29.50
CA GLU A 62 -8.74 -16.02 -30.47
C GLU A 62 -9.85 -15.16 -31.07
N ILE A 63 -10.61 -14.44 -30.24
CA ILE A 63 -11.74 -13.61 -30.68
C ILE A 63 -11.25 -12.30 -31.32
N GLY A 64 -10.25 -11.67 -30.71
CA GLY A 64 -9.84 -10.30 -31.06
C GLY A 64 -8.62 -10.20 -31.99
N GLY A 65 -7.98 -11.33 -32.33
CA GLY A 65 -6.74 -11.37 -33.12
C GLY A 65 -5.59 -10.56 -32.49
N THR A 66 -5.68 -10.26 -31.19
CA THR A 66 -4.77 -9.37 -30.46
C THR A 66 -4.24 -10.06 -29.23
N ARG A 67 -2.93 -10.26 -29.19
CA ARG A 67 -2.24 -10.82 -28.04
C ARG A 67 -2.02 -9.73 -27.00
N VAL A 68 -2.78 -9.80 -25.90
CA VAL A 68 -2.73 -8.80 -24.82
C VAL A 68 -1.69 -9.20 -23.78
N ARG A 69 -0.78 -8.29 -23.43
CA ARG A 69 0.15 -8.43 -22.31
C ARG A 69 -0.23 -7.48 -21.18
N VAL A 70 -0.43 -7.98 -19.97
CA VAL A 70 -0.82 -7.18 -18.81
C VAL A 70 0.40 -6.89 -17.94
N LEU A 71 0.67 -5.61 -17.68
CA LEU A 71 1.87 -5.13 -17.00
C LEU A 71 1.50 -4.18 -15.85
N PRO A 72 1.42 -4.64 -14.59
CA PRO A 72 1.37 -3.76 -13.43
C PRO A 72 2.78 -3.20 -13.18
N ASP A 73 3.06 -2.01 -13.72
CA ASP A 73 4.40 -1.39 -13.75
C ASP A 73 4.50 -0.13 -12.89
N ILE A 74 3.40 0.31 -12.28
CA ILE A 74 3.35 1.39 -11.30
C ILE A 74 2.44 0.96 -10.15
N VAL A 75 2.93 1.05 -8.92
CA VAL A 75 2.17 0.80 -7.70
C VAL A 75 2.34 2.00 -6.78
N ALA A 76 1.24 2.55 -6.27
CA ALA A 76 1.28 3.64 -5.31
C ALA A 76 0.28 3.38 -4.19
N GLY A 77 0.63 3.66 -2.94
CA GLY A 77 -0.30 3.44 -1.83
C GLY A 77 0.08 4.10 -0.51
N ALA A 78 -0.90 4.13 0.39
CA ALA A 78 -0.80 4.64 1.75
C ALA A 78 -1.31 3.60 2.75
N SER A 79 -0.80 3.60 3.99
CA SER A 79 -1.29 2.73 5.06
C SER A 79 -1.30 1.25 4.63
N ALA A 80 -2.39 0.53 4.91
CA ALA A 80 -2.62 -0.84 4.44
C ALA A 80 -2.46 -1.00 2.90
N GLY A 81 -2.83 0.02 2.10
CA GLY A 81 -2.60 0.03 0.66
C GLY A 81 -1.12 0.11 0.29
N GLY A 82 -0.34 0.86 1.07
CA GLY A 82 1.12 0.93 0.95
C GLY A 82 1.81 -0.39 1.30
N ILE A 83 1.39 -1.06 2.38
CA ILE A 83 1.91 -2.40 2.74
C ILE A 83 1.66 -3.39 1.60
N ASN A 84 0.40 -3.54 1.16
CA ASN A 84 0.08 -4.47 0.07
C ASN A 84 0.81 -4.11 -1.24
N GLY A 85 0.98 -2.81 -1.50
CA GLY A 85 1.75 -2.33 -2.65
C GLY A 85 3.24 -2.71 -2.59
N ILE A 86 3.87 -2.61 -1.41
CA ILE A 86 5.27 -3.02 -1.19
C ILE A 86 5.49 -4.49 -1.51
N PHE A 87 4.65 -5.36 -0.95
CA PHE A 87 4.77 -6.80 -1.16
C PHE A 87 4.45 -7.18 -2.61
N LEU A 88 3.41 -6.57 -3.22
CA LEU A 88 3.10 -6.76 -4.64
C LEU A 88 4.27 -6.37 -5.54
N ALA A 89 4.88 -5.20 -5.30
CA ALA A 89 6.00 -4.73 -6.10
C ALA A 89 7.22 -5.64 -5.96
N GLN A 90 7.54 -6.09 -4.74
CA GLN A 90 8.58 -7.09 -4.51
C GLN A 90 8.29 -8.38 -5.32
N ALA A 91 7.07 -8.91 -5.24
CA ALA A 91 6.68 -10.12 -5.96
C ALA A 91 6.73 -9.96 -7.49
N ILE A 92 6.39 -8.78 -8.03
CA ILE A 92 6.52 -8.47 -9.46
C ILE A 92 7.99 -8.42 -9.89
N ALA A 93 8.84 -7.78 -9.09
CA ALA A 93 10.26 -7.62 -9.37
C ALA A 93 11.02 -8.95 -9.33
N THR A 94 10.73 -9.80 -8.34
CA THR A 94 11.50 -11.03 -8.07
C THR A 94 10.81 -12.31 -8.52
N GLY A 95 9.53 -12.26 -8.90
CA GLY A 95 8.74 -13.45 -9.24
C GLY A 95 8.38 -14.34 -8.04
N GLN A 96 8.56 -13.85 -6.80
CA GLN A 96 8.24 -14.57 -5.57
C GLN A 96 6.73 -14.65 -5.29
N SER A 97 6.36 -15.54 -4.37
CA SER A 97 4.96 -15.67 -3.93
C SER A 97 4.52 -14.55 -3.00
N LEU A 98 3.26 -14.13 -3.13
CA LEU A 98 2.56 -13.28 -2.15
C LEU A 98 1.92 -14.07 -1.00
N ASP A 99 2.06 -15.39 -0.99
CA ASP A 99 1.48 -16.23 0.06
C ASP A 99 1.99 -15.89 1.46
N PRO A 100 3.27 -15.55 1.71
CA PRO A 100 3.71 -15.14 3.05
C PRO A 100 2.98 -13.90 3.60
N LEU A 101 2.59 -12.95 2.74
CA LEU A 101 1.73 -11.83 3.17
C LEU A 101 0.29 -12.30 3.47
N THR A 102 -0.18 -13.32 2.75
CA THR A 102 -1.47 -13.94 3.04
C THR A 102 -1.46 -14.55 4.44
N ASP A 103 -0.41 -15.30 4.77
CA ASP A 103 -0.24 -15.96 6.06
C ASP A 103 -0.15 -14.91 7.16
N LEU A 104 0.68 -13.86 6.97
CA LEU A 104 0.74 -12.73 7.89
C LEU A 104 -0.66 -12.14 8.14
N TRP A 105 -1.43 -11.87 7.10
CA TRP A 105 -2.77 -11.30 7.27
C TRP A 105 -3.75 -12.28 7.90
N LEU A 106 -3.67 -13.57 7.66
CA LEU A 106 -4.57 -14.56 8.25
C LEU A 106 -4.23 -14.82 9.72
N GLU A 107 -2.94 -14.83 10.08
CA GLU A 107 -2.45 -15.03 11.44
C GLU A 107 -2.58 -13.75 12.28
N SER A 108 -2.26 -12.59 11.70
CA SER A 108 -2.30 -11.28 12.40
C SER A 108 -3.66 -10.57 12.32
N ALA A 109 -4.60 -11.03 11.49
CA ALA A 109 -5.99 -10.57 11.57
C ALA A 109 -6.67 -10.99 12.87
N ASP A 110 -6.06 -11.89 13.63
CA ASP A 110 -6.36 -12.02 15.05
C ASP A 110 -5.80 -10.79 15.78
N VAL A 111 -6.67 -9.80 15.98
CA VAL A 111 -6.38 -8.52 16.65
C VAL A 111 -5.65 -8.73 17.98
N GLU A 112 -5.80 -9.89 18.62
CA GLU A 112 -5.10 -10.28 19.85
C GLU A 112 -3.57 -10.37 19.70
N ALA A 113 -3.05 -10.76 18.53
CA ALA A 113 -1.61 -10.92 18.29
C ALA A 113 -0.86 -9.59 18.15
N LEU A 114 -1.56 -8.52 17.78
CA LEU A 114 -0.98 -7.18 17.65
C LEU A 114 -0.98 -6.43 18.98
N ILE A 115 -1.73 -6.90 19.99
CA ILE A 115 -1.91 -6.17 21.25
C ILE A 115 -0.57 -6.03 21.98
N ASP A 116 -0.21 -4.81 22.35
CA ASP A 116 0.96 -4.58 23.19
C ASP A 116 0.80 -5.32 24.53
N PRO A 117 1.76 -6.20 24.94
CA PRO A 117 1.69 -6.93 26.20
C PRO A 117 1.55 -6.02 27.43
N GLU A 118 2.09 -4.81 27.39
CA GLU A 118 1.97 -3.81 28.48
C GLU A 118 0.60 -3.11 28.45
N ALA A 119 -0.01 -2.95 27.27
CA ALA A 119 -1.35 -2.38 27.11
C ALA A 119 -2.48 -3.42 27.24
N ALA A 120 -2.14 -4.71 27.41
CA ALA A 120 -3.09 -5.81 27.50
C ALA A 120 -3.94 -5.72 28.79
N PRO A 121 -5.27 -5.52 28.70
CA PRO A 121 -6.08 -5.27 29.89
C PRO A 121 -6.30 -6.54 30.72
N HIS A 122 -5.83 -6.53 31.97
CA HIS A 122 -6.17 -7.55 32.97
C HIS A 122 -7.63 -7.39 33.45
N GLY A 123 -8.63 -7.77 32.65
CA GLY A 123 -10.01 -7.84 33.14
C GLY A 123 -11.13 -8.00 32.10
N ARG A 124 -12.21 -8.70 32.48
CA ARG A 124 -13.38 -9.07 31.64
C ARG A 124 -14.29 -7.92 31.18
N PHE A 125 -13.94 -6.66 31.42
CA PHE A 125 -14.74 -5.47 31.07
C PHE A 125 -14.05 -4.52 30.05
N SER A 126 -13.02 -4.99 29.34
CA SER A 126 -12.12 -4.15 28.53
C SER A 126 -12.65 -3.65 27.17
N LYS A 127 -13.88 -3.95 26.74
CA LYS A 127 -14.36 -3.64 25.38
C LYS A 127 -14.55 -2.14 25.04
N LEU A 128 -14.30 -1.23 25.99
CA LEU A 128 -14.40 0.23 25.77
C LEU A 128 -13.25 0.79 24.90
N TRP A 129 -12.08 0.16 24.89
CA TRP A 129 -10.93 0.58 24.07
C TRP A 129 -11.13 0.40 22.55
N ALA A 130 -12.04 -0.49 22.13
CA ALA A 130 -12.33 -0.78 20.73
C ALA A 130 -13.38 0.19 20.14
N MET A 131 -14.05 1.00 20.97
CA MET A 131 -15.09 1.93 20.55
C MET A 131 -14.60 3.05 19.61
N PRO A 132 -13.40 3.65 19.76
CA PRO A 132 -12.89 4.65 18.83
C PRO A 132 -12.58 4.06 17.45
N ILE A 133 -12.03 2.84 17.41
CA ILE A 133 -11.76 2.10 16.17
C ILE A 133 -13.09 1.74 15.48
N ALA A 134 -14.11 1.29 16.23
CA ALA A 134 -15.44 0.99 15.70
C ALA A 134 -16.16 2.25 15.17
N TRP A 135 -16.00 3.41 15.81
CA TRP A 135 -16.59 4.67 15.36
C TRP A 135 -15.97 5.18 14.04
N MET A 136 -14.66 4.99 13.84
CA MET A 136 -13.99 5.31 12.58
C MET A 136 -14.21 4.25 11.49
N ALA A 137 -14.26 2.96 11.85
CA ALA A 137 -14.60 1.85 10.94
C ALA A 137 -16.06 1.94 10.44
N ALA A 138 -16.95 2.63 11.16
CA ALA A 138 -18.30 2.94 10.73
C ALA A 138 -18.39 4.04 9.64
N GLY A 139 -17.27 4.38 8.98
CA GLY A 139 -17.27 5.20 7.76
C GLY A 139 -17.53 6.69 7.99
N ARG A 140 -17.23 7.22 9.18
CA ARG A 140 -17.25 8.67 9.42
C ARG A 140 -15.84 9.24 9.40
N SER A 141 -15.20 9.15 8.24
CA SER A 141 -13.99 9.91 7.94
C SER A 141 -14.30 11.42 7.93
N ALA A 142 -13.26 12.23 8.11
CA ALA A 142 -13.30 13.69 8.17
C ALA A 142 -13.88 14.38 6.91
N GLU A 143 -14.27 13.63 5.87
CA GLU A 143 -15.04 14.14 4.73
C GLU A 143 -16.50 14.46 5.08
N SER A 144 -17.05 13.91 6.17
CA SER A 144 -18.42 14.26 6.60
C SER A 144 -18.53 15.60 7.36
N VAL A 145 -17.44 16.36 7.48
CA VAL A 145 -17.41 17.64 8.23
C VAL A 145 -17.76 18.85 7.36
N ASP A 146 -17.60 18.73 6.03
CA ASP A 146 -17.98 19.79 5.10
C ASP A 146 -19.47 19.79 4.74
N ASP A 147 -20.18 18.68 4.98
CA ASP A 147 -21.64 18.56 4.77
C ASP A 147 -22.50 18.90 6.01
N LEU A 148 -21.88 19.35 7.10
CA LEU A 148 -22.60 19.79 8.31
C LEU A 148 -22.90 21.30 8.23
N ALA A 149 -24.17 21.60 7.97
CA ALA A 149 -24.68 22.94 7.66
C ALA A 149 -24.74 23.96 8.83
N ASP A 150 -23.93 23.86 9.89
CA ASP A 150 -23.93 24.88 10.95
C ASP A 150 -22.57 25.11 11.64
N ALA A 151 -22.20 26.39 11.79
CA ALA A 151 -20.93 26.82 12.40
C ALA A 151 -20.79 26.41 13.88
N ALA A 152 -21.91 26.34 14.62
CA ALA A 152 -21.92 25.91 16.02
C ALA A 152 -21.53 24.43 16.18
N THR A 153 -21.93 23.57 15.25
CA THR A 153 -21.57 22.14 15.23
C THR A 153 -20.09 21.95 14.92
N ARG A 154 -19.51 22.80 14.07
CA ARG A 154 -18.08 22.78 13.72
C ARG A 154 -17.20 23.18 14.91
N ASP A 155 -17.60 24.19 15.67
CA ASP A 155 -16.89 24.61 16.88
C ASP A 155 -17.04 23.60 18.02
N GLU A 156 -18.21 22.96 18.16
CA GLU A 156 -18.40 21.88 19.13
C GLU A 156 -17.58 20.63 18.77
N VAL A 157 -17.51 20.26 17.48
CA VAL A 157 -16.69 19.15 17.00
C VAL A 157 -15.20 19.46 17.13
N ARG A 158 -14.77 20.70 16.83
CA ARG A 158 -13.38 21.15 17.03
C ARG A 158 -13.01 21.21 18.51
N ALA A 159 -13.92 21.65 19.37
CA ALA A 159 -13.75 21.63 20.82
C ALA A 159 -13.67 20.19 21.35
N LYS A 160 -14.54 19.29 20.89
CA LYS A 160 -14.51 17.85 21.26
C LYS A 160 -13.26 17.15 20.73
N LEU A 161 -12.81 17.44 19.51
CA LEU A 161 -11.55 16.94 18.93
C LEU A 161 -10.34 17.48 19.69
N SER A 162 -10.30 18.79 19.99
CA SER A 162 -9.21 19.38 20.78
C SER A 162 -9.17 18.90 22.23
N HIS A 163 -10.34 18.59 22.80
CA HIS A 163 -10.45 17.95 24.11
C HIS A 163 -10.05 16.47 24.04
N PHE A 164 -10.38 15.76 22.96
CA PHE A 164 -9.96 14.37 22.68
C PHE A 164 -8.44 14.23 22.50
N VAL A 165 -7.82 15.17 21.77
CA VAL A 165 -6.36 15.23 21.57
C VAL A 165 -5.63 15.52 22.88
N ARG A 166 -6.29 16.18 23.84
CA ARG A 166 -5.72 16.54 25.14
C ARG A 166 -6.02 15.52 26.26
N SER A 167 -7.04 14.68 26.12
CA SER A 167 -7.43 13.72 27.15
C SER A 167 -7.08 12.28 26.74
N ARG A 168 -5.92 11.81 27.23
CA ARG A 168 -5.55 10.39 27.40
C ARG A 168 -5.58 9.52 26.14
N TRP A 169 -4.70 9.90 25.20
CA TRP A 169 -4.05 9.05 24.20
C TRP A 169 -3.08 8.06 24.91
N PHE A 170 -3.60 7.24 25.82
CA PHE A 170 -2.82 6.38 26.71
C PHE A 170 -2.70 4.98 26.08
N GLU A 171 -1.49 4.66 25.62
CA GLU A 171 -1.02 3.40 25.02
C GLU A 171 -1.78 2.97 23.74
N PRO A 172 -1.16 3.11 22.55
CA PRO A 172 -1.69 2.50 21.34
C PRO A 172 -1.96 1.01 21.60
N PRO A 173 -3.09 0.47 21.14
CA PRO A 173 -3.43 -0.92 21.40
C PRO A 173 -2.40 -1.87 20.82
N PHE A 174 -1.66 -1.45 19.78
CA PHE A 174 -0.74 -2.29 19.04
C PHE A 174 0.73 -1.87 19.18
N GLY A 175 1.61 -2.84 19.43
CA GLY A 175 3.04 -2.63 19.60
C GLY A 175 3.73 -2.28 18.28
N GLY A 176 4.35 -1.09 18.20
CA GLY A 176 5.08 -0.64 17.00
C GLY A 176 6.21 -1.58 16.59
N GLU A 177 7.07 -1.94 17.55
CA GLU A 177 8.19 -2.88 17.33
C GLU A 177 7.70 -4.29 16.97
N THR A 178 6.61 -4.76 17.60
CA THR A 178 5.95 -6.03 17.25
C THR A 178 5.52 -6.02 15.78
N PHE A 179 4.85 -4.96 15.33
CA PHE A 179 4.40 -4.89 13.94
C PHE A 179 5.56 -4.75 12.96
N THR A 180 6.62 -4.02 13.32
CA THR A 180 7.88 -3.99 12.55
C THR A 180 8.48 -5.39 12.42
N GLY A 181 8.50 -6.17 13.50
CA GLY A 181 8.95 -7.57 13.48
C GLY A 181 8.12 -8.43 12.53
N LEU A 182 6.79 -8.35 12.60
CA LEU A 182 5.88 -9.07 11.71
C LEU A 182 6.09 -8.74 10.23
N LEU A 183 6.30 -7.46 9.90
CA LEU A 183 6.60 -7.03 8.54
C LEU A 183 7.94 -7.60 8.05
N LEU A 184 8.97 -7.58 8.89
CA LEU A 184 10.28 -8.17 8.60
C LEU A 184 10.20 -9.69 8.41
N ASP A 185 9.41 -10.39 9.23
CA ASP A 185 9.20 -11.83 9.13
C ASP A 185 8.51 -12.19 7.81
N ALA A 186 7.46 -11.48 7.43
CA ALA A 186 6.76 -11.72 6.17
C ALA A 186 7.65 -11.41 4.94
N LEU A 187 8.43 -10.32 4.99
CA LEU A 187 9.41 -10.00 3.95
C LEU A 187 10.54 -11.04 3.88
N GLY A 188 11.01 -11.54 5.03
CA GLY A 188 12.00 -12.60 5.13
C GLY A 188 11.48 -13.94 4.59
N ALA A 189 10.23 -14.28 4.90
CA ALA A 189 9.55 -15.45 4.37
C ALA A 189 9.36 -15.37 2.84
N MET A 190 9.00 -14.19 2.31
CA MET A 190 9.04 -13.95 0.86
C MET A 190 10.45 -14.16 0.30
N ALA A 191 11.47 -13.58 0.93
CA ALA A 191 12.86 -13.68 0.49
C ALA A 191 13.37 -15.12 0.44
N ALA A 192 12.93 -15.98 1.37
CA ALA A 192 13.25 -17.39 1.47
C ALA A 192 12.41 -18.29 0.53
N SER A 193 11.31 -17.79 -0.02
CA SER A 193 10.46 -18.55 -0.95
C SER A 193 11.12 -18.76 -2.32
N GLU A 194 10.64 -19.77 -3.05
CA GLU A 194 11.10 -20.05 -4.42
C GLU A 194 10.93 -18.82 -5.32
N ARG A 195 12.00 -18.47 -6.03
CA ARG A 195 12.02 -17.34 -6.95
C ARG A 195 11.65 -17.78 -8.36
N GLY A 196 10.60 -17.15 -8.90
CA GLY A 196 10.29 -17.22 -10.32
C GLY A 196 11.06 -16.19 -11.16
N PRO A 197 10.81 -16.14 -12.48
CA PRO A 197 11.27 -15.04 -13.30
C PRO A 197 10.50 -13.75 -12.95
N ARG A 198 11.14 -12.60 -13.14
CA ARG A 198 10.51 -11.28 -13.08
C ARG A 198 9.25 -11.23 -13.96
N LEU A 199 8.19 -10.60 -13.45
CA LEU A 199 6.89 -10.61 -14.14
C LEU A 199 6.78 -9.56 -15.25
N LEU A 200 7.62 -8.52 -15.21
CA LEU A 200 7.70 -7.51 -16.25
C LEU A 200 8.83 -7.81 -17.27
N PRO A 201 8.65 -7.46 -18.56
CA PRO A 201 9.70 -7.62 -19.55
C PRO A 201 10.94 -6.77 -19.26
N ALA A 202 12.09 -7.21 -19.76
CA ALA A 202 13.36 -6.51 -19.59
C ALA A 202 13.31 -5.07 -20.14
N GLY A 203 13.81 -4.12 -19.35
CA GLY A 203 13.80 -2.68 -19.63
C GLY A 203 12.45 -2.00 -19.44
N GLN A 204 11.39 -2.69 -18.99
CA GLN A 204 10.16 -2.06 -18.54
C GLN A 204 10.27 -1.79 -17.03
N PRO A 205 10.41 -0.54 -16.55
CA PRO A 205 10.57 -0.25 -15.13
C PRO A 205 9.32 -0.59 -14.32
N LEU A 206 9.53 -1.07 -13.09
CA LEU A 206 8.55 -1.10 -12.00
C LEU A 206 8.87 0.05 -11.04
N ASP A 207 7.88 0.90 -10.77
CA ASP A 207 7.98 1.90 -9.70
C ASP A 207 6.94 1.66 -8.61
N LEU A 208 7.38 1.81 -7.36
CA LEU A 208 6.58 1.76 -6.15
C LEU A 208 6.66 3.12 -5.43
N PHE A 209 5.52 3.69 -5.05
CA PHE A 209 5.44 4.93 -4.29
C PHE A 209 4.63 4.74 -3.01
N VAL A 210 5.26 4.98 -1.87
CA VAL A 210 4.62 4.84 -0.57
C VAL A 210 4.57 6.20 0.10
N THR A 211 3.37 6.68 0.40
CA THR A 211 3.21 7.95 1.11
C THR A 211 3.38 7.77 2.60
N VAL A 212 4.07 8.73 3.21
CA VAL A 212 4.30 8.82 4.65
C VAL A 212 4.10 10.27 5.06
N THR A 213 3.65 10.50 6.29
CA THR A 213 3.51 11.85 6.83
C THR A 213 4.61 12.10 7.87
N ASP A 214 5.37 13.16 7.70
CA ASP A 214 6.28 13.71 8.69
C ASP A 214 5.48 14.49 9.74
N PHE A 215 5.57 14.08 11.01
CA PHE A 215 4.84 14.75 12.08
C PHE A 215 5.34 16.18 12.31
N ALA A 216 6.66 16.40 12.26
CA ALA A 216 7.24 17.73 12.47
C ALA A 216 7.10 18.62 11.23
N GLY A 217 7.10 17.98 10.05
CA GLY A 217 7.17 18.65 8.77
C GLY A 217 8.57 19.19 8.47
N HIS A 218 8.75 19.65 7.24
CA HIS A 218 9.99 20.20 6.74
C HIS A 218 9.72 21.44 5.88
N PRO A 219 10.67 22.39 5.84
CA PRO A 219 10.51 23.58 5.02
C PRO A 219 10.59 23.23 3.54
N GLU A 220 9.57 23.60 2.78
CA GLU A 220 9.50 23.45 1.32
C GLU A 220 9.36 24.83 0.66
N ARG A 221 10.16 25.06 -0.38
CA ARG A 221 10.19 26.32 -1.12
C ARG A 221 9.27 26.24 -2.32
N LEU A 222 8.20 27.03 -2.29
CA LEU A 222 7.26 27.16 -3.40
C LEU A 222 7.63 28.37 -4.24
N ARG A 223 7.72 28.18 -5.56
CA ARG A 223 7.85 29.27 -6.52
C ARG A 223 6.45 29.74 -6.92
N LEU A 224 6.18 31.01 -6.68
CA LEU A 224 4.92 31.66 -7.02
C LEU A 224 5.19 32.85 -7.95
N HIS A 225 4.12 33.42 -8.53
CA HIS A 225 4.25 34.63 -9.34
C HIS A 225 4.62 35.84 -8.47
N SER A 226 3.96 36.02 -7.31
CA SER A 226 4.24 37.10 -6.38
C SER A 226 3.76 36.73 -4.97
N PRO A 227 4.63 36.73 -3.95
CA PRO A 227 6.09 36.90 -4.02
C PRO A 227 6.74 35.73 -4.79
N THR A 228 7.97 35.89 -5.28
CA THR A 228 8.61 34.89 -6.15
C THR A 228 8.87 33.56 -5.43
N GLU A 229 9.12 33.60 -4.12
CA GLU A 229 9.31 32.42 -3.29
C GLU A 229 8.55 32.57 -1.96
N VAL A 230 7.88 31.50 -1.53
CA VAL A 230 7.33 31.33 -0.18
C VAL A 230 7.90 30.04 0.40
N VAL A 231 8.13 30.02 1.71
CA VAL A 231 8.49 28.81 2.44
C VAL A 231 7.26 28.36 3.22
N GLU A 232 6.82 27.13 2.98
CA GLU A 232 5.75 26.48 3.72
C GLU A 232 6.28 25.24 4.44
N THR A 233 5.58 24.81 5.49
CA THR A 233 5.87 23.53 6.14
C THR A 233 5.15 22.43 5.37
N GLU A 234 5.91 21.62 4.64
CA GLU A 234 5.43 20.42 3.99
C GLU A 234 5.59 19.23 4.93
N HIS A 235 4.58 18.37 4.98
CA HIS A 235 4.56 17.19 5.84
C HIS A 235 4.55 15.89 5.04
N ARG A 236 4.25 15.93 3.74
CA ARG A 236 4.17 14.72 2.91
C ARG A 236 5.57 14.27 2.51
N ILE A 237 5.83 12.99 2.70
CA ILE A 237 7.00 12.29 2.21
C ILE A 237 6.51 11.19 1.26
N ILE A 238 7.22 11.01 0.16
CA ILE A 238 7.04 9.88 -0.74
C ILE A 238 8.32 9.06 -0.67
N ILE A 239 8.21 7.82 -0.19
CA ILE A 239 9.29 6.84 -0.26
C ILE A 239 9.08 6.04 -1.53
N ASP A 240 9.98 6.22 -2.49
CA ASP A 240 9.95 5.55 -3.77
C ASP A 240 10.90 4.35 -3.83
N PHE A 241 10.56 3.37 -4.67
CA PHE A 241 11.45 2.29 -5.07
C PHE A 241 11.29 2.03 -6.56
N SER A 242 12.40 1.78 -7.24
CA SER A 242 12.40 1.46 -8.66
C SER A 242 13.39 0.35 -8.93
N ASP A 243 13.01 -0.56 -9.83
CA ASP A 243 13.89 -1.63 -10.30
C ASP A 243 14.64 -1.26 -11.59
N GLY A 244 14.42 -0.05 -12.11
CA GLY A 244 15.06 0.48 -13.32
C GLY A 244 14.79 -0.32 -14.60
N GLY A 245 13.86 -1.29 -14.56
CA GLY A 245 13.56 -2.20 -15.66
C GLY A 245 14.35 -3.50 -15.66
N GLY A 246 15.13 -3.78 -14.59
CA GLY A 246 16.07 -4.89 -14.53
C GLY A 246 17.31 -4.69 -15.41
N ALA A 247 18.40 -5.42 -15.10
CA ALA A 247 19.65 -5.27 -15.84
C ALA A 247 19.46 -5.60 -17.34
N ALA A 248 20.21 -4.92 -18.20
CA ALA A 248 20.27 -5.24 -19.63
C ALA A 248 20.63 -6.73 -19.82
N GLY A 249 19.72 -7.50 -20.41
CA GLY A 249 19.86 -8.96 -20.53
C GLY A 249 18.88 -9.78 -19.68
N GLY A 250 18.03 -9.14 -18.86
CA GLY A 250 17.01 -9.84 -18.07
C GLY A 250 17.58 -10.57 -16.86
N ALA A 251 18.72 -10.10 -16.32
CA ALA A 251 19.27 -10.66 -15.10
C ALA A 251 18.22 -10.58 -13.97
N ALA A 252 18.17 -11.63 -13.15
CA ALA A 252 17.26 -11.71 -12.02
C ALA A 252 17.50 -10.53 -11.07
N ILE A 253 16.40 -9.90 -10.65
CA ILE A 253 16.43 -8.88 -9.61
C ILE A 253 16.30 -9.63 -8.29
N ASP A 254 17.32 -9.54 -7.43
CA ASP A 254 17.32 -10.26 -6.17
C ASP A 254 16.25 -9.76 -5.20
N GLN A 255 16.03 -8.45 -5.20
CA GLN A 255 15.04 -7.75 -4.39
C GLN A 255 14.81 -6.35 -4.97
N LEU A 256 13.61 -5.80 -4.79
CA LEU A 256 13.31 -4.43 -5.17
C LEU A 256 14.14 -3.41 -4.36
N ALA A 257 14.33 -3.70 -3.08
CA ALA A 257 15.22 -2.99 -2.16
C ALA A 257 15.62 -3.92 -1.01
N ALA A 258 16.57 -3.49 -0.17
CA ALA A 258 16.91 -4.25 1.03
C ALA A 258 15.68 -4.38 1.96
N LEU A 259 15.49 -5.54 2.59
CA LEU A 259 14.30 -5.80 3.44
C LEU A 259 14.07 -4.73 4.52
N PRO A 260 15.09 -4.20 5.23
CA PRO A 260 14.89 -3.10 6.16
C PRO A 260 14.31 -1.83 5.53
N GLU A 261 14.62 -1.55 4.26
CA GLU A 261 14.10 -0.36 3.56
C GLU A 261 12.61 -0.53 3.20
N LEU A 262 12.22 -1.74 2.78
CA LEU A 262 10.82 -2.08 2.54
C LEU A 262 10.01 -2.08 3.83
N ALA A 263 10.57 -2.65 4.91
CA ALA A 263 9.97 -2.65 6.24
C ALA A 263 9.81 -1.22 6.79
N PHE A 264 10.83 -0.36 6.61
CA PHE A 264 10.76 1.05 6.96
C PHE A 264 9.55 1.72 6.29
N ALA A 265 9.41 1.58 4.97
CA ALA A 265 8.30 2.18 4.23
C ALA A 265 6.95 1.62 4.67
N ALA A 266 6.85 0.30 4.85
CA ALA A 266 5.63 -0.39 5.28
C ALA A 266 5.19 0.07 6.67
N ARG A 267 6.11 0.08 7.64
CA ARG A 267 5.83 0.48 9.02
C ARG A 267 5.52 1.97 9.15
N ALA A 268 6.27 2.82 8.44
CA ALA A 268 6.05 4.26 8.45
C ALA A 268 4.68 4.62 7.89
N THR A 269 4.31 4.06 6.73
CA THR A 269 3.02 4.37 6.09
C THR A 269 1.83 3.86 6.90
N SER A 270 1.99 2.84 7.75
CA SER A 270 0.94 2.25 8.57
C SER A 270 0.92 2.72 10.03
N SER A 271 1.62 3.82 10.35
CA SER A 271 1.67 4.39 11.70
C SER A 271 0.40 5.22 12.00
N PHE A 272 -0.76 4.56 11.97
CA PHE A 272 -2.06 5.22 12.06
C PHE A 272 -2.32 5.79 13.46
N PRO A 273 -2.52 7.12 13.60
CA PRO A 273 -2.79 7.75 14.89
C PRO A 273 -3.96 7.11 15.63
N GLY A 274 -3.70 6.59 16.84
CA GLY A 274 -4.70 5.95 17.69
C GLY A 274 -4.79 4.43 17.56
N ALA A 275 -4.15 3.82 16.56
CA ALA A 275 -4.00 2.36 16.45
C ALA A 275 -2.54 1.92 16.67
N PHE A 276 -1.59 2.62 16.03
CA PHE A 276 -0.15 2.33 16.13
C PHE A 276 0.63 3.56 16.60
N PRO A 277 1.74 3.39 17.33
CA PRO A 277 2.62 4.49 17.66
C PRO A 277 3.28 5.08 16.40
N PRO A 278 3.65 6.37 16.42
CA PRO A 278 4.50 6.96 15.39
C PRO A 278 5.78 6.14 15.21
N PHE A 279 6.20 5.97 13.96
CA PHE A 279 7.42 5.27 13.62
C PHE A 279 8.62 6.20 13.66
N THR A 280 9.76 5.67 14.11
CA THR A 280 11.03 6.38 14.13
C THR A 280 12.13 5.49 13.55
N VAL A 281 13.19 6.09 13.03
CA VAL A 281 14.35 5.32 12.52
C VAL A 281 14.93 4.42 13.62
N ALA A 282 15.00 4.95 14.84
CA ALA A 282 15.50 4.23 16.01
C ALA A 282 14.64 3.01 16.39
N GLU A 283 13.34 2.99 16.07
CA GLU A 283 12.49 1.79 16.26
C GLU A 283 13.02 0.64 15.42
N LEU A 284 13.22 0.86 14.11
CA LEU A 284 13.72 -0.16 13.21
C LEU A 284 15.14 -0.60 13.58
N ASP A 285 16.01 0.32 13.97
CA ASP A 285 17.37 -0.04 14.41
C ASP A 285 17.36 -0.99 15.61
N ARG A 286 16.55 -0.69 16.64
CA ARG A 286 16.43 -1.57 17.82
C ARG A 286 15.90 -2.95 17.43
N VAL A 287 14.88 -3.01 16.56
CA VAL A 287 14.32 -4.29 16.11
C VAL A 287 15.36 -5.09 15.32
N LEU A 288 16.13 -4.47 14.43
CA LEU A 288 17.19 -5.14 13.67
C LEU A 288 18.33 -5.61 14.59
N ASP A 289 18.75 -4.79 15.55
CA ASP A 289 19.78 -5.13 16.52
C ASP A 289 19.37 -6.33 17.39
N HIS A 290 18.13 -6.35 17.88
CA HIS A 290 17.57 -7.49 18.62
C HIS A 290 17.52 -8.78 17.78
N ARG A 291 17.31 -8.65 16.47
CA ARG A 291 17.29 -9.77 15.51
C ARG A 291 18.68 -10.17 15.01
N GLY A 292 19.72 -9.40 15.33
CA GLY A 292 21.07 -9.60 14.79
C GLY A 292 21.17 -9.36 13.28
N GLU A 293 20.22 -8.62 12.70
CA GLU A 293 20.17 -8.30 11.27
C GLU A 293 20.95 -7.01 10.98
N ARG A 294 21.57 -6.93 9.79
CA ARG A 294 22.36 -5.75 9.39
C ARG A 294 21.59 -4.92 8.36
N TRP A 295 21.79 -3.61 8.41
CA TRP A 295 21.32 -2.68 7.39
C TRP A 295 22.46 -1.86 6.77
N PRO A 296 23.28 -2.45 5.89
CA PRO A 296 24.49 -1.81 5.36
C PRO A 296 24.23 -0.48 4.63
N ASN A 297 23.10 -0.37 3.92
CA ASN A 297 22.76 0.79 3.10
C ASN A 297 21.94 1.85 3.85
N ARG A 298 21.72 1.70 5.16
CA ARG A 298 20.92 2.59 6.01
C ARG A 298 21.12 4.07 5.75
N ARG A 299 22.37 4.54 5.80
CA ARG A 299 22.68 5.98 5.62
C ARG A 299 22.35 6.47 4.20
N ALA A 300 22.53 5.62 3.18
CA ALA A 300 22.19 5.96 1.82
C ALA A 300 20.66 6.02 1.63
N PHE A 301 19.94 5.06 2.21
CA PHE A 301 18.49 5.05 2.23
C PHE A 301 17.91 6.29 2.91
N LEU A 302 18.34 6.63 4.12
CA LEU A 302 17.80 7.80 4.85
C LEU A 302 18.02 9.12 4.10
N ARG A 303 19.15 9.27 3.40
CA ARG A 303 19.38 10.44 2.52
C ARG A 303 18.42 10.50 1.34
N ARG A 304 17.99 9.35 0.82
CA ARG A 304 17.07 9.24 -0.31
C ARG A 304 15.62 9.42 0.13
N ALA A 305 15.21 8.70 1.18
CA ALA A 305 13.84 8.71 1.70
C ALA A 305 13.50 10.00 2.46
N LEU A 306 14.48 10.61 3.14
CA LEU A 306 14.29 11.81 3.98
C LEU A 306 15.32 12.90 3.61
N PRO A 307 15.33 13.41 2.37
CA PRO A 307 16.42 14.26 1.88
C PRO A 307 16.56 15.57 2.66
N ARG A 308 15.44 16.19 3.05
CA ARG A 308 15.43 17.44 3.83
C ARG A 308 15.96 17.23 5.24
N HIS A 309 15.50 16.18 5.93
CA HIS A 309 16.01 15.81 7.25
C HIS A 309 17.48 15.42 7.22
N ALA A 310 17.89 14.66 6.21
CA ALA A 310 19.28 14.26 6.06
C ALA A 310 20.20 15.46 5.80
N ALA A 311 19.77 16.44 5.00
CA ALA A 311 20.49 17.69 4.81
C ALA A 311 20.61 18.53 6.10
N ALA A 312 19.60 18.45 6.98
CA ALA A 312 19.59 19.11 8.28
C ALA A 312 20.28 18.30 9.40
N GLY A 313 20.78 17.09 9.12
CA GLY A 313 21.32 16.19 10.16
C GLY A 313 20.29 15.65 11.15
N ALA A 314 19.00 15.70 10.79
CA ALA A 314 17.86 15.36 11.65
C ALA A 314 17.12 14.08 11.22
N ALA A 315 17.65 13.33 10.23
CA ALA A 315 17.02 12.10 9.74
C ALA A 315 16.78 11.06 10.85
N GLU A 316 17.71 10.98 11.80
CA GLU A 316 17.65 10.06 12.95
C GLU A 316 16.48 10.36 13.90
N THR A 317 16.04 11.62 13.95
CA THR A 317 14.98 12.09 14.83
C THR A 317 13.63 12.26 14.11
N ALA A 318 13.55 11.85 12.84
CA ALA A 318 12.31 11.95 12.07
C ALA A 318 11.22 11.08 12.72
N VAL A 319 10.06 11.69 12.96
CA VAL A 319 8.87 11.03 13.50
C VAL A 319 7.85 10.92 12.37
N LEU A 320 7.56 9.68 11.98
CA LEU A 320 6.76 9.37 10.82
C LEU A 320 5.41 8.79 11.26
N ILE A 321 4.33 9.29 10.65
CA ILE A 321 2.97 8.79 10.85
C ILE A 321 2.37 8.38 9.50
N ASP A 322 1.20 7.77 9.57
CA ASP A 322 0.50 7.21 8.41
C ASP A 322 0.35 8.23 7.24
N GLY A 323 0.63 7.76 6.03
CA GLY A 323 0.53 8.57 4.82
C GLY A 323 -0.90 8.99 4.46
N SER A 324 -1.90 8.24 4.91
CA SER A 324 -3.32 8.53 4.70
C SER A 324 -3.78 9.82 5.38
N VAL A 325 -3.04 10.32 6.38
CA VAL A 325 -3.35 11.58 7.06
C VAL A 325 -3.36 12.77 6.08
N LEU A 326 -2.47 12.78 5.09
CA LEU A 326 -2.33 13.89 4.14
C LEU A 326 -2.49 13.47 2.67
N ALA A 327 -2.23 12.22 2.33
CA ALA A 327 -2.23 11.74 0.94
C ALA A 327 -2.64 10.27 0.85
N ASN A 328 -3.93 9.99 1.07
CA ASN A 328 -4.43 8.61 1.04
C ASN A 328 -4.57 8.01 -0.37
N ALA A 329 -4.52 8.84 -1.41
CA ALA A 329 -4.58 8.41 -2.81
C ALA A 329 -3.43 9.05 -3.64
N PRO A 330 -2.22 8.44 -3.68
CA PRO A 330 -1.04 9.01 -4.33
C PRO A 330 -1.06 8.93 -5.86
N PHE A 331 -2.04 9.57 -6.51
CA PHE A 331 -2.11 9.66 -7.97
C PHE A 331 -0.95 10.45 -8.57
N ARG A 332 -0.51 11.51 -7.90
CA ARG A 332 0.52 12.41 -8.44
C ARG A 332 1.84 11.70 -8.78
N PRO A 333 2.49 10.97 -7.86
CA PRO A 333 3.72 10.25 -8.20
C PRO A 333 3.49 9.19 -9.28
N ALA A 334 2.34 8.51 -9.28
CA ALA A 334 1.99 7.55 -10.33
C ALA A 334 1.84 8.22 -11.72
N ILE A 335 1.31 9.44 -11.79
CA ILE A 335 1.21 10.23 -13.02
C ILE A 335 2.60 10.72 -13.46
N ASP A 336 3.42 11.20 -12.54
CA ASP A 336 4.75 11.73 -12.86
C ASP A 336 5.66 10.62 -13.44
N ALA A 337 5.57 9.39 -12.93
CA ALA A 337 6.28 8.22 -13.43
C ALA A 337 5.98 7.87 -14.90
N LEU A 338 4.85 8.31 -15.46
CA LEU A 338 4.50 8.05 -16.86
C LEU A 338 5.45 8.72 -17.85
N ARG A 339 6.05 9.86 -17.47
CA ARG A 339 6.91 10.65 -18.36
C ARG A 339 8.14 9.87 -18.83
N GLU A 340 8.56 8.88 -18.04
CA GLU A 340 9.79 8.12 -18.24
C GLU A 340 9.50 6.69 -18.74
N ARG A 341 8.25 6.40 -19.15
CA ARG A 341 7.85 5.04 -19.56
C ARG A 341 8.24 4.73 -21.02
N PRO A 342 9.02 3.66 -21.27
CA PRO A 342 9.39 3.26 -22.63
C PRO A 342 8.18 2.67 -23.36
N ALA A 343 8.01 3.02 -24.65
CA ALA A 343 6.93 2.50 -25.49
C ALA A 343 7.49 1.73 -26.69
N ARG A 344 7.49 0.39 -26.62
CA ARG A 344 7.95 -0.50 -27.70
C ARG A 344 6.81 -1.10 -28.52
N ARG A 345 5.59 -1.07 -27.98
CA ARG A 345 4.37 -1.64 -28.56
C ARG A 345 3.22 -0.68 -28.38
N GLN A 346 2.06 -1.01 -28.96
CA GLN A 346 0.83 -0.27 -28.67
C GLN A 346 0.45 -0.47 -27.20
N ILE A 347 0.22 0.64 -26.50
CA ILE A 347 -0.08 0.66 -25.07
C ILE A 347 -1.53 1.12 -24.84
N ASP A 348 -2.18 0.48 -23.88
CA ASP A 348 -3.39 0.95 -23.22
C ASP A 348 -3.07 1.09 -21.73
N ARG A 349 -3.01 2.33 -21.25
CA ARG A 349 -2.61 2.68 -19.89
C ARG A 349 -3.87 2.88 -19.05
N ARG A 350 -4.01 2.15 -17.95
CA ARG A 350 -5.13 2.29 -17.01
C ARG A 350 -4.62 2.66 -15.62
N PHE A 351 -5.18 3.72 -15.06
CA PHE A 351 -5.10 3.97 -13.62
C PHE A 351 -6.21 3.17 -12.96
N VAL A 352 -5.83 2.28 -12.06
CA VAL A 352 -6.76 1.44 -11.30
C VAL A 352 -6.71 1.92 -9.86
N TYR A 353 -7.74 2.67 -9.47
CA TYR A 353 -7.92 3.12 -8.10
C TYR A 353 -8.63 2.02 -7.32
N ILE A 354 -7.97 1.52 -6.28
CA ILE A 354 -8.49 0.47 -5.42
C ILE A 354 -8.93 1.15 -4.13
N ASP A 355 -10.23 1.37 -4.03
CA ASP A 355 -10.89 1.94 -2.86
C ASP A 355 -11.88 0.92 -2.29
N PRO A 356 -11.59 0.36 -1.12
CA PRO A 356 -12.50 -0.57 -0.50
C PRO A 356 -13.69 0.21 0.08
N SER A 357 -14.85 0.07 -0.54
CA SER A 357 -16.11 0.65 -0.03
C SER A 357 -16.90 -0.39 0.78
N PRO A 358 -16.91 -0.30 2.13
CA PRO A 358 -17.78 -1.14 2.95
C PRO A 358 -19.22 -0.60 2.94
N GLY A 359 -19.96 -0.82 1.84
CA GLY A 359 -21.42 -0.59 1.73
C GLY A 359 -21.84 -0.34 0.28
N LEU A 360 -22.83 -0.99 -0.34
CA LEU A 360 -24.05 -1.65 0.14
C LEU A 360 -24.12 -3.09 -0.38
N ALA A 361 -24.88 -3.94 0.32
CA ALA A 361 -25.32 -5.22 -0.23
C ALA A 361 -25.76 -5.04 -1.69
N SER A 362 -25.15 -5.78 -2.61
CA SER A 362 -25.63 -5.84 -4.00
C SER A 362 -27.10 -6.23 -3.93
N PRO A 363 -28.07 -5.37 -4.35
CA PRO A 363 -29.46 -5.75 -4.29
C PRO A 363 -29.59 -7.01 -5.12
N ARG A 364 -29.86 -8.14 -4.46
CA ARG A 364 -30.31 -9.35 -5.15
C ARG A 364 -31.40 -8.88 -6.08
N ARG A 365 -31.14 -8.94 -7.39
CA ARG A 365 -32.17 -8.81 -8.41
C ARG A 365 -33.18 -9.92 -8.11
N THR A 366 -34.19 -9.59 -7.32
CA THR A 366 -35.40 -10.40 -7.28
C THR A 366 -35.93 -10.38 -8.71
N PRO A 367 -36.11 -11.53 -9.37
CA PRO A 367 -36.74 -11.53 -10.67
C PRO A 367 -38.11 -10.88 -10.50
N LYS A 368 -38.35 -9.79 -11.22
CA LYS A 368 -39.69 -9.20 -11.33
C LYS A 368 -40.60 -10.33 -11.83
N ARG A 369 -41.44 -10.84 -10.95
CA ARG A 369 -42.60 -11.64 -11.34
C ARG A 369 -43.46 -10.71 -12.19
N ASN A 370 -43.59 -11.02 -13.48
CA ASN A 370 -44.55 -10.33 -14.33
C ASN A 370 -45.95 -10.53 -13.71
N PRO A 371 -46.71 -9.46 -13.44
CA PRO A 371 -48.11 -9.58 -13.08
C PRO A 371 -48.88 -9.92 -14.35
N GLY A 372 -48.99 -11.22 -14.66
CA GLY A 372 -49.67 -11.68 -15.86
C GLY A 372 -49.70 -13.19 -16.05
N ASP A 373 -49.42 -14.00 -15.02
CA ASP A 373 -49.53 -15.45 -15.14
C ASP A 373 -50.25 -16.02 -13.90
N GLY A 374 -51.45 -16.56 -14.15
CA GLY A 374 -52.47 -17.01 -13.19
C GLY A 374 -53.68 -16.06 -13.22
N SER A 375 -54.79 -16.36 -13.89
CA SER A 375 -55.56 -17.61 -13.84
C SER A 375 -56.42 -17.83 -15.10
N MET A 376 -56.46 -19.06 -15.60
CA MET A 376 -57.74 -19.69 -15.99
C MET A 376 -58.49 -20.09 -14.73
#